data_AF-A0A7C3AZC7-F1
#
_entry.id   AF-A0A7C3AZC7-F1
#
_cell.length_a   1.000
_cell.length_b   1.000
_cell.length_c   1.000
_cell.angle_alpha   90.00
_cell.angle_beta   90.00
_cell.angle_gamma   90.00
#
_symmetry.space_group_name_H-M   'P 1'
#
loop_
_entity.id
_entity.type
_entity.pdbx_description
1 polymer ?
#
loop_
_entity_poly.entity_id
_entity_poly.type
_entity_poly.pdbx_seq_one_letter_code
_entity_poly.pdbx_strand_id
1 'polypeptide(L)'
;CRKTVVPPRTVCEWCFRPMDSYVPLQDTGTVNTFSLCYVTWDMKRIKEPEIPAVIEIDGASPLHGIMHILGEVEPGEVQIGMRVQAVWKPEEDRQGSITDILYFKPIKEG
;
A
#
# COMPACT_ATOMS: atom_id res chain seq x y z
N CYS A 1 -22.27 8.78 -3.59
CA CYS A 1 -21.97 7.40 -3.11
C CYS A 1 -21.18 7.37 -1.80
N ARG A 2 -20.59 8.49 -1.32
CA ARG A 2 -19.74 8.54 -0.10
C ARG A 2 -18.52 7.60 -0.16
N LYS A 3 -17.98 7.36 -1.36
CA LYS A 3 -16.75 6.60 -1.51
C LYS A 3 -15.55 7.46 -1.14
N THR A 4 -14.66 6.87 -0.35
CA THR A 4 -13.32 7.38 -0.06
C THR A 4 -12.34 6.59 -0.91
N VAL A 5 -11.55 7.28 -1.74
CA VAL A 5 -10.65 6.61 -2.69
C VAL A 5 -9.21 7.04 -2.44
N VAL A 6 -8.30 6.09 -2.61
CA VAL A 6 -6.85 6.32 -2.62
C VAL A 6 -6.29 5.61 -3.86
N PRO A 7 -5.42 6.25 -4.65
CA PRO A 7 -5.06 7.68 -4.61
C PRO A 7 -6.25 8.63 -4.83
N PRO A 8 -6.18 9.89 -4.36
CA PRO A 8 -7.22 10.88 -4.59
C PRO A 8 -7.50 11.11 -6.08
N ARG A 9 -8.77 11.32 -6.43
CA ARG A 9 -9.25 11.54 -7.81
C ARG A 9 -10.08 12.81 -7.85
N THR A 10 -10.19 13.43 -9.03
CA THR A 10 -11.01 14.65 -9.22
C THR A 10 -12.48 14.35 -9.50
N VAL A 11 -12.80 13.16 -10.03
CA VAL A 11 -14.17 12.74 -10.37
C VAL A 11 -14.39 11.31 -9.90
N CYS A 12 -15.56 11.04 -9.30
CA CYS A 12 -15.94 9.69 -8.91
C CYS A 12 -16.39 8.89 -10.14
N GLU A 13 -15.81 7.70 -10.33
CA GLU A 13 -16.08 6.83 -11.47
C GLU A 13 -17.48 6.20 -11.49
N TRP A 14 -18.21 6.23 -10.37
CA TRP A 14 -19.56 5.67 -10.27
C TRP A 14 -20.67 6.69 -10.47
N CYS A 15 -20.51 7.89 -9.91
CA CYS A 15 -21.54 8.92 -9.97
C CYS A 15 -21.20 10.08 -10.91
N PHE A 16 -20.00 10.11 -11.49
CA PHE A 16 -19.50 11.16 -12.38
C PHE A 16 -19.58 12.57 -11.76
N ARG A 17 -19.57 12.67 -10.43
CA ARG A 17 -19.56 13.93 -9.69
C ARG A 17 -18.13 14.29 -9.26
N PRO A 18 -17.82 15.59 -9.13
CA PRO A 18 -16.54 16.02 -8.55
C PRO A 18 -16.32 15.44 -7.15
N MET A 19 -15.06 15.16 -6.82
CA MET A 19 -14.61 14.80 -5.48
C MET A 19 -13.82 15.99 -4.92
N ASP A 20 -14.42 16.71 -3.98
CA ASP A 20 -13.99 18.04 -3.52
C ASP A 20 -13.52 18.08 -2.06
N SER A 21 -13.52 16.93 -1.38
CA SER A 21 -13.11 16.80 0.03
C SER A 21 -12.03 15.75 0.19
N TYR A 22 -11.10 16.04 1.11
CA TYR A 22 -10.06 15.11 1.55
C TYR A 22 -10.40 14.59 2.94
N VAL A 23 -10.10 13.32 3.18
CA VAL A 23 -10.19 12.70 4.48
C VAL A 23 -8.83 12.07 4.83
N PRO A 24 -8.32 12.28 6.04
CA PRO A 24 -7.13 11.58 6.49
C PRO A 24 -7.43 10.09 6.61
N LEU A 25 -6.54 9.27 6.05
CA LEU A 25 -6.57 7.81 6.15
C LEU A 25 -5.57 7.32 7.19
N GLN A 26 -5.75 6.09 7.64
CA GLN A 26 -4.76 5.43 8.50
C GLN A 26 -3.53 5.06 7.68
N ASP A 27 -2.43 4.81 8.37
CA ASP A 27 -1.20 4.25 7.78
C ASP A 27 -1.18 2.70 7.81
N THR A 28 -2.28 2.10 8.26
CA THR A 28 -2.50 0.65 8.31
C THR A 28 -3.36 0.17 7.13
N GLY A 29 -3.22 -1.12 6.82
CA GLY A 29 -3.99 -1.73 5.75
C GLY A 29 -3.90 -3.25 5.71
N THR A 30 -4.49 -3.83 4.67
CA THR A 30 -4.53 -5.27 4.42
C THR A 30 -3.88 -5.58 3.07
N VAL A 31 -3.05 -6.62 3.03
CA VAL A 31 -2.53 -7.17 1.76
C VAL A 31 -3.69 -7.76 0.95
N ASN A 32 -4.06 -7.09 -0.14
CA ASN A 32 -5.08 -7.57 -1.08
C ASN A 32 -4.49 -8.65 -2.01
N THR A 33 -3.29 -8.41 -2.53
CA THR A 33 -2.55 -9.34 -3.38
C THR A 33 -1.06 -9.00 -3.37
N PHE A 34 -0.20 -9.95 -3.72
CA PHE A 34 1.25 -9.77 -3.75
C PHE A 34 1.93 -10.69 -4.78
N SER A 35 3.19 -10.42 -5.07
CA SER A 35 4.07 -11.29 -5.86
C SER A 35 5.42 -11.45 -5.15
N LEU A 36 6.05 -12.62 -5.31
CA LEU A 36 7.43 -12.87 -4.91
C LEU A 36 8.33 -12.74 -6.14
N CYS A 37 9.03 -11.61 -6.27
CA CYS A 37 9.81 -11.28 -7.45
C CYS A 37 11.30 -11.61 -7.23
N TYR A 38 11.76 -12.73 -7.76
CA TYR A 38 13.18 -13.15 -7.72
C TYR A 38 14.03 -12.64 -8.89
N VAL A 39 13.41 -11.90 -9.80
CA VAL A 39 14.06 -11.29 -10.96
C VAL A 39 13.73 -9.80 -10.96
N THR A 40 14.76 -8.96 -10.91
CA THR A 40 14.64 -7.51 -10.93
C THR A 40 14.25 -7.00 -12.33
N TRP A 41 13.87 -5.73 -12.44
CA TRP A 41 13.50 -5.10 -13.70
C TRP A 41 14.62 -5.13 -14.76
N ASP A 42 15.89 -5.20 -14.32
CA ASP A 42 17.08 -5.29 -15.18
C ASP A 42 17.55 -6.74 -15.41
N MET A 43 16.67 -7.72 -15.18
CA MET A 43 16.87 -9.16 -15.43
C MET A 43 17.97 -9.80 -14.57
N LYS A 44 18.29 -9.24 -13.40
CA LYS A 44 19.19 -9.88 -12.44
C LYS A 44 18.42 -10.80 -11.51
N ARG A 45 18.98 -11.98 -11.24
CA ARG A 45 18.43 -12.90 -10.24
C ARG A 45 18.91 -12.49 -8.85
N ILE A 46 17.97 -12.40 -7.92
CA ILE A 46 18.23 -12.10 -6.51
C ILE A 46 17.85 -13.30 -5.64
N LYS A 47 18.53 -13.45 -4.50
CA LYS A 47 18.27 -14.55 -3.56
C LYS A 47 17.03 -14.27 -2.73
N GLU A 48 16.98 -13.07 -2.16
CA GLU A 48 15.81 -12.55 -1.45
C GLU A 48 14.89 -11.87 -2.47
N PRO A 49 13.60 -12.24 -2.54
CA PRO A 49 12.68 -11.63 -3.49
C PRO A 49 12.29 -10.22 -3.05
N GLU A 50 12.03 -9.35 -4.03
CA GLU A 50 11.21 -8.17 -3.77
C GLU A 50 9.75 -8.60 -3.66
N ILE A 51 9.01 -8.00 -2.74
CA ILE A 51 7.63 -8.39 -2.44
C ILE A 51 6.68 -7.21 -2.71
N PRO A 52 6.42 -6.87 -4.00
CA PRO A 52 5.39 -5.89 -4.32
C PRO A 52 4.01 -6.44 -3.98
N ALA A 53 3.19 -5.59 -3.37
CA ALA A 53 1.84 -5.90 -2.94
C ALA A 53 0.89 -4.73 -3.20
N VAL A 54 -0.39 -5.03 -3.35
CA VAL A 54 -1.47 -4.04 -3.28
C VAL A 54 -1.99 -4.04 -1.85
N ILE A 55 -1.91 -2.89 -1.19
CA ILE A 55 -2.36 -2.71 0.19
C ILE A 55 -3.66 -1.91 0.18
N GLU A 56 -4.77 -2.55 0.57
CA GLU A 56 -6.02 -1.85 0.85
C GLU A 56 -5.86 -1.04 2.14
N ILE A 57 -6.10 0.28 2.07
CA ILE A 57 -5.83 1.20 3.18
C ILE A 57 -7.07 1.34 4.07
N ASP A 58 -6.88 1.26 5.38
CA ASP A 58 -8.01 1.39 6.30
C ASP A 58 -8.61 2.80 6.28
N GLY A 59 -9.93 2.84 6.31
CA GLY A 59 -10.71 4.08 6.14
C GLY A 59 -11.01 4.43 4.68
N ALA A 60 -10.35 3.80 3.71
CA ALA A 60 -10.77 3.86 2.31
C ALA A 60 -11.99 2.96 2.06
N SER A 61 -12.69 3.20 0.95
CA SER A 61 -13.73 2.28 0.51
C SER A 61 -13.13 0.93 0.08
N PRO A 62 -13.89 -0.18 0.16
CA PRO A 62 -13.37 -1.50 -0.21
C PRO A 62 -12.73 -1.52 -1.60
N LEU A 63 -11.66 -2.32 -1.75
CA LEU A 63 -10.88 -2.45 -2.99
C LEU A 63 -10.15 -1.16 -3.40
N HIS A 64 -9.88 -0.24 -2.47
CA HIS A 64 -9.05 0.94 -2.70
C HIS A 64 -7.77 0.84 -1.90
N GLY A 65 -6.66 0.88 -2.62
CA GLY A 65 -5.35 0.64 -2.08
C GLY A 65 -4.26 1.20 -2.96
N ILE A 66 -3.03 1.03 -2.50
CA ILE A 66 -1.83 1.45 -3.23
C ILE A 66 -0.92 0.25 -3.47
N MET A 67 -0.21 0.28 -4.59
CA MET A 67 0.87 -0.66 -4.84
C MET A 67 2.13 -0.17 -4.10
N HIS A 68 2.72 -1.03 -3.27
CA HIS A 68 3.97 -0.74 -2.58
C HIS A 68 4.72 -2.04 -2.25
N ILE A 69 5.85 -1.96 -1.55
CA ILE A 69 6.71 -3.09 -1.17
C ILE A 69 6.41 -3.52 0.25
N LEU A 70 6.37 -4.83 0.50
CA LEU A 70 6.41 -5.40 1.83
C LEU A 70 7.86 -5.56 2.32
N GLY A 71 8.09 -5.22 3.58
CA GLY A 71 9.36 -5.39 4.28
C GLY A 71 9.15 -6.00 5.67
N GLU A 72 10.23 -6.37 6.34
CA GLU A 72 10.19 -7.04 7.66
C GLU A 72 9.29 -8.29 7.68
N VAL A 73 9.22 -9.03 6.56
CA VAL A 73 8.43 -10.27 6.43
C VAL A 73 9.19 -11.30 5.60
N GLU A 74 9.20 -12.55 6.05
CA GLU A 74 9.80 -13.65 5.29
C GLU A 74 8.89 -14.05 4.12
N PRO A 75 9.44 -14.37 2.93
CA PRO A 75 8.63 -14.68 1.73
C PRO A 75 7.59 -15.79 1.94
N GLY A 76 7.92 -16.79 2.78
CA GLY A 76 7.03 -17.91 3.09
C GLY A 76 5.91 -17.58 4.08
N GLU A 77 5.96 -16.41 4.73
CA GLU A 77 4.97 -15.97 5.71
C GLU A 77 3.93 -15.01 5.11
N VAL A 78 4.19 -14.45 3.92
CA VAL A 78 3.29 -13.50 3.26
C VAL A 78 1.98 -14.17 2.84
N GLN A 79 0.86 -13.55 3.20
CA GLN A 79 -0.49 -14.07 2.93
C GLN A 79 -1.43 -12.95 2.50
N ILE A 80 -2.37 -13.27 1.61
CA ILE A 80 -3.52 -12.39 1.32
C ILE A 80 -4.35 -12.28 2.60
N GLY A 81 -4.76 -11.07 2.96
CA GLY A 81 -5.44 -10.77 4.21
C GLY A 81 -4.51 -10.38 5.36
N MET A 82 -3.18 -10.47 5.19
CA MET A 82 -2.22 -10.04 6.21
C MET A 82 -2.36 -8.55 6.52
N ARG A 83 -2.36 -8.22 7.82
CA ARG A 83 -2.39 -6.85 8.33
C ARG A 83 -1.01 -6.23 8.32
N VAL A 84 -0.93 -4.99 7.82
CA VAL A 84 0.32 -4.27 7.66
C VAL A 84 0.22 -2.81 8.08
N GLN A 85 1.36 -2.19 8.34
CA GLN A 85 1.49 -0.76 8.63
C GLN A 85 2.65 -0.16 7.82
N ALA A 86 2.47 1.06 7.35
CA ALA A 86 3.50 1.81 6.63
C ALA A 86 4.68 2.16 7.57
N VAL A 87 5.89 1.93 7.07
CA VAL A 87 7.12 2.47 7.65
C VAL A 87 7.48 3.72 6.85
N TRP A 88 7.48 4.85 7.53
CA TRP A 88 7.72 6.16 6.92
C TRP A 88 9.20 6.56 7.03
N LYS A 89 9.66 7.37 6.08
CA LYS A 89 10.89 8.15 6.24
C LYS A 89 10.83 9.05 7.49
N PRO A 90 11.98 9.47 8.04
CA PRO A 90 12.05 10.58 8.99
C PRO A 90 11.29 11.80 8.45
N GLU A 91 10.63 12.56 9.34
CA GLU A 91 9.73 13.65 8.94
C GLU A 91 10.44 14.73 8.10
N GLU A 92 11.70 14.99 8.42
CA GLU A 92 12.58 15.93 7.74
C GLU A 92 12.87 15.57 6.27
N ASP A 93 12.74 14.29 5.89
CA ASP A 93 13.04 13.79 4.55
C ASP A 93 11.78 13.62 3.68
N ARG A 94 10.58 13.83 4.25
CA ARG A 94 9.30 13.64 3.54
C ARG A 94 9.03 14.81 2.59
N GLN A 95 8.53 14.50 1.40
CA GLN A 95 8.29 15.46 0.31
C GLN A 95 6.87 15.40 -0.27
N GLY A 96 5.96 14.65 0.36
CA GLY A 96 4.61 14.38 -0.14
C GLY A 96 4.58 13.34 -1.26
N SER A 97 5.60 12.48 -1.36
CA SER A 97 5.71 11.43 -2.38
C SER A 97 5.24 10.08 -1.85
N ILE A 98 4.78 9.20 -2.74
CA ILE A 98 4.51 7.79 -2.38
C ILE A 98 5.75 7.09 -1.83
N THR A 99 6.94 7.55 -2.24
CA THR A 99 8.24 7.06 -1.76
C THR A 99 8.63 7.62 -0.39
N ASP A 100 7.79 8.43 0.25
CA ASP A 100 7.95 8.78 1.67
C ASP A 100 7.56 7.62 2.58
N ILE A 101 6.73 6.70 2.07
CA ILE A 101 6.58 5.37 2.63
C ILE A 101 7.75 4.54 2.12
N LEU A 102 8.58 4.02 3.02
CA LEU A 102 9.71 3.15 2.69
C LEU A 102 9.22 1.77 2.24
N TYR A 103 8.31 1.19 3.02
CA TYR A 103 7.66 -0.10 2.78
C TYR A 103 6.50 -0.28 3.78
N PHE A 104 5.73 -1.34 3.62
CA PHE A 104 4.75 -1.79 4.61
C PHE A 104 5.27 -3.02 5.34
N LYS A 105 5.08 -3.11 6.65
CA LYS A 105 5.48 -4.26 7.46
C LYS A 105 4.30 -4.96 8.12
N PRO A 106 4.38 -6.27 8.38
CA PRO A 106 3.35 -6.96 9.15
C PRO A 106 3.18 -6.35 10.54
N ILE A 107 1.94 -6.33 11.01
CA ILE A 107 1.61 -6.06 12.40
C ILE A 107 1.00 -7.31 13.01
N LYS A 108 1.38 -7.62 14.26
CA LYS A 108 0.72 -8.71 14.99
C LYS A 108 -0.69 -8.25 15.35
N GLU A 109 -1.69 -9.03 14.97
CA GLU A 109 -3.00 -8.92 15.60
C GLU A 109 -2.83 -9.34 17.07
N GLY A 110 -3.18 -8.43 17.98
CA GLY A 110 -3.17 -8.67 19.43
C GLY A 110 -4.38 -9.46 19.90
#